data_AF-A0A1G3ATJ4-F1
#
_entry.id   AF-A0A1G3ATJ4-F1
#
_cell.length_a   1.000
_cell.length_b   1.000
_cell.length_c   1.000
_cell.angle_alpha   90.00
_cell.angle_beta   90.00
_cell.angle_gamma   90.00
#
_symmetry.space_group_name_H-M   'P 1'
#
loop_
_entity.id
_entity.type
_entity.pdbx_description
1 polymer ?
#
loop_
_entity_poly.entity_id
_entity_poly.type
_entity_poly.pdbx_seq_one_letter_code
_entity_poly.pdbx_strand_id
1 'polypeptide(L)'
;MIAVVIASVLEHIKTGTEIDPEKDVYLFLHGRTDLQEKAETALVAYGFPKEKIIKASSEKVGKAGDYMAMLWRPPRPDHIKIQKITRVDEVEPDKIIGLWKGVSKRDIDTITLE
;
A
#
# COMPACT_ATOMS: atom_id res chain seq x y z
N MET A 1 13.48 -13.68 -21.08
CA MET A 1 12.66 -13.25 -19.94
C MET A 1 13.48 -12.80 -18.73
N ILE A 2 14.69 -13.32 -18.49
CA ILE A 2 15.53 -12.96 -17.33
C ILE A 2 16.02 -11.49 -17.34
N ALA A 3 16.32 -10.92 -18.52
CA ALA A 3 16.84 -9.56 -18.64
C ALA A 3 15.85 -8.44 -18.24
N VAL A 4 14.54 -8.66 -18.43
CA VAL A 4 13.50 -7.68 -18.09
C VAL A 4 13.31 -7.60 -16.58
N VAL A 5 13.39 -8.73 -15.88
CA VAL A 5 13.28 -8.81 -14.41
C VAL A 5 14.46 -8.08 -13.75
N ILE A 6 15.67 -8.23 -14.28
CA ILE A 6 16.87 -7.56 -13.74
C ILE A 6 16.77 -6.03 -13.92
N ALA A 7 16.27 -5.55 -15.06
CA ALA A 7 16.07 -4.11 -15.29
C ALA A 7 15.02 -3.51 -14.33
N SER A 8 13.91 -4.23 -14.08
CA SER A 8 12.89 -3.80 -13.12
C SER A 8 13.42 -3.73 -11.69
N VAL A 9 14.25 -4.70 -11.29
CA VAL A 9 14.89 -4.74 -9.96
C VAL A 9 15.92 -3.61 -9.83
N LEU A 10 16.69 -3.31 -10.87
CA LEU A 10 17.68 -2.24 -10.88
C LEU A 10 17.07 -0.83 -10.87
N GLU A 11 15.93 -0.62 -11.52
CA GLU A 11 15.23 0.67 -11.48
C GLU A 11 14.60 0.93 -10.09
N HIS A 12 14.17 -0.12 -9.37
CA HIS A 12 13.74 -0.01 -7.97
C HIS A 12 14.87 0.45 -7.03
N ILE A 13 16.11 0.05 -7.31
CA ILE A 13 17.29 0.46 -6.53
C ILE A 13 17.65 1.94 -6.77
N LYS A 14 17.24 2.52 -7.90
CA LYS A 14 17.56 3.91 -8.28
C LYS A 14 16.65 4.98 -7.68
N THR A 15 15.43 4.65 -7.25
CA THR A 15 14.42 5.64 -6.79
C THR A 15 14.26 5.73 -5.28
N GLY A 16 15.19 5.17 -4.51
CA GLY A 16 15.57 5.70 -3.19
C GLY A 16 14.49 5.74 -2.10
N THR A 17 13.49 4.84 -2.14
CA THR A 17 12.70 4.55 -0.93
C THR A 17 12.77 3.07 -0.65
N GLU A 18 13.81 2.66 0.07
CA GLU A 18 13.91 1.31 0.61
C GLU A 18 12.71 1.08 1.55
N ILE A 19 11.84 0.15 1.17
CA ILE A 19 10.75 -0.30 2.03
C ILE A 19 11.31 -1.20 3.13
N ASP A 20 10.72 -1.08 4.31
CA ASP A 20 11.08 -1.90 5.46
C ASP A 20 10.22 -3.18 5.43
N PRO A 21 10.81 -4.36 5.13
CA PRO A 21 10.05 -5.60 4.96
C PRO A 21 9.46 -6.12 6.27
N GLU A 22 9.86 -5.58 7.43
CA GLU A 22 9.28 -5.97 8.72
C GLU A 22 7.97 -5.25 9.03
N LYS A 23 7.63 -4.21 8.25
CA LYS A 23 6.43 -3.41 8.46
C LYS A 23 5.23 -3.96 7.70
N ASP A 24 4.07 -3.77 8.30
CA ASP A 24 2.81 -4.19 7.69
C ASP A 24 2.39 -3.18 6.61
N VAL A 25 1.73 -3.67 5.57
CA VAL A 25 1.13 -2.84 4.51
C VAL A 25 -0.37 -3.09 4.42
N TYR A 26 -1.14 -2.02 4.59
CA TYR A 26 -2.60 -2.07 4.64
C TYR A 26 -3.18 -1.77 3.24
N LEU A 27 -3.77 -2.79 2.61
CA LEU A 27 -4.34 -2.74 1.27
C LEU A 27 -5.79 -2.26 1.27
N PHE A 28 -6.04 -1.11 0.64
CA PHE A 28 -7.36 -0.52 0.44
C PHE A 28 -7.88 -0.80 -0.97
N LEU A 29 -8.96 -1.57 -1.05
CA LEU A 29 -9.52 -2.00 -2.33
C LEU A 29 -10.62 -1.08 -2.88
N HIS A 30 -11.19 -0.17 -2.08
CA HIS A 30 -12.29 0.73 -2.48
C HIS A 30 -13.44 0.02 -3.23
N GLY A 31 -13.85 -1.16 -2.74
CA GLY A 31 -14.92 -1.97 -3.34
C GLY A 31 -14.51 -2.84 -4.52
N ARG A 32 -13.26 -2.76 -4.99
CA ARG A 32 -12.72 -3.57 -6.09
C ARG A 32 -12.06 -4.86 -5.60
N THR A 33 -12.85 -5.71 -4.95
CA THR A 33 -12.36 -7.02 -4.47
C THR A 33 -11.86 -7.91 -5.62
N ASP A 34 -12.39 -7.71 -6.83
CA ASP A 34 -11.92 -8.34 -8.07
C ASP A 34 -10.44 -8.05 -8.39
N LEU A 35 -9.89 -6.94 -7.87
CA LEU A 35 -8.49 -6.56 -8.08
C LEU A 35 -7.55 -6.99 -6.95
N GLN A 36 -8.04 -7.70 -5.92
CA GLN A 36 -7.25 -8.01 -4.75
C GLN A 36 -5.97 -8.81 -5.10
N GLU A 37 -6.09 -9.91 -5.84
CA GLU A 37 -4.94 -10.75 -6.22
C GLU A 37 -3.92 -9.99 -7.09
N LYS A 38 -4.41 -9.17 -8.04
CA LYS A 38 -3.55 -8.32 -8.89
C LYS A 38 -2.77 -7.32 -8.03
N ALA A 39 -3.43 -6.69 -7.07
CA ALA A 39 -2.81 -5.72 -6.18
C ALA A 39 -1.79 -6.37 -5.24
N GLU A 40 -2.11 -7.52 -4.64
CA GLU A 40 -1.19 -8.27 -3.80
C GLU A 40 0.07 -8.69 -4.59
N THR A 41 -0.11 -9.19 -5.82
CA THR A 41 1.01 -9.57 -6.70
C THR A 41 1.90 -8.38 -7.03
N ALA A 42 1.31 -7.22 -7.32
CA ALA A 42 2.04 -5.99 -7.60
C ALA A 42 2.82 -5.49 -6.36
N LEU A 43 2.25 -5.59 -5.16
CA LEU A 43 2.93 -5.23 -3.91
C LEU A 43 4.08 -6.18 -3.57
N VAL A 44 3.95 -7.48 -3.86
CA VAL A 44 5.05 -8.44 -3.71
C VAL A 44 6.18 -8.14 -4.69
N ALA A 45 5.85 -7.84 -5.95
CA ALA A 45 6.84 -7.45 -6.96
C ALA A 45 7.55 -6.12 -6.60
N TYR A 46 6.86 -5.22 -5.92
CA TYR A 46 7.41 -3.99 -5.36
C TYR A 46 8.34 -4.25 -4.14
N GLY A 47 8.17 -5.40 -3.48
CA GLY A 47 9.08 -5.90 -2.45
C GLY A 47 8.46 -6.05 -1.06
N PHE A 48 7.14 -5.84 -0.90
CA PHE A 48 6.47 -6.17 0.36
C PHE A 48 6.35 -7.69 0.52
N PRO A 49 6.73 -8.28 1.66
CA PRO A 49 6.48 -9.69 1.91
C PRO A 49 4.98 -9.99 1.90
N LYS A 50 4.57 -11.12 1.34
CA LYS A 50 3.16 -11.48 1.18
C LYS A 50 2.42 -11.54 2.52
N GLU A 51 3.09 -12.06 3.53
CA GLU A 51 2.61 -12.17 4.91
C GLU A 51 2.42 -10.82 5.62
N LYS A 52 3.00 -9.74 5.07
CA LYS A 52 2.87 -8.37 5.57
C LYS A 52 1.74 -7.59 4.90
N ILE A 53 1.14 -8.15 3.85
CA ILE A 53 0.01 -7.52 3.16
C ILE A 53 -1.28 -7.86 3.90
N ILE A 54 -1.90 -6.83 4.47
CA ILE A 54 -3.11 -6.94 5.29
C ILE A 54 -4.22 -6.18 4.59
N LYS A 55 -5.38 -6.81 4.39
CA LYS A 55 -6.57 -6.09 3.91
C LYS A 55 -6.99 -5.05 4.96
N ALA A 56 -7.10 -3.79 4.56
CA ALA A 56 -7.48 -2.71 5.46
C ALA A 56 -8.94 -2.87 5.95
N SER A 57 -9.18 -2.56 7.23
CA SER A 57 -10.52 -2.47 7.83
C SER A 57 -10.70 -1.11 8.51
N SER A 58 -11.94 -0.68 8.74
CA SER A 58 -12.24 0.60 9.43
C SER A 58 -11.96 0.57 10.93
N GLU A 59 -11.81 -0.63 11.50
CA GLU A 59 -11.71 -0.88 12.95
C GLU A 59 -10.29 -1.07 13.45
N LYS A 60 -9.33 -1.33 12.54
CA LYS A 60 -7.93 -1.54 12.89
C LYS A 60 -7.03 -0.78 11.94
N VAL A 61 -6.24 0.13 12.51
CA VAL A 61 -5.21 0.88 11.81
C VAL A 61 -3.83 0.30 12.10
N GLY A 62 -2.86 0.65 11.26
CA GLY A 62 -1.44 0.38 11.51
C GLY A 62 -0.85 1.31 12.56
N LYS A 63 0.49 1.28 12.65
CA LYS A 63 1.30 2.16 13.50
C LYS A 63 2.23 3.03 12.66
N ALA A 64 2.86 4.02 13.28
CA ALA A 64 3.90 4.81 12.62
C ALA A 64 5.02 3.91 12.07
N GLY A 65 5.38 4.13 10.81
CA GLY A 65 6.35 3.31 10.08
C GLY A 65 5.72 2.27 9.16
N ASP A 66 4.49 1.83 9.41
CA ASP A 66 3.74 0.95 8.52
C ASP A 66 3.33 1.67 7.23
N TYR A 67 2.81 0.91 6.26
CA TYR A 67 2.48 1.40 4.94
C TYR A 67 0.99 1.26 4.63
N MET A 68 0.49 2.15 3.77
CA MET A 68 -0.82 2.05 3.14
C MET A 68 -0.63 1.88 1.64
N ALA A 69 -1.32 0.89 1.08
CA ALA A 69 -1.39 0.62 -0.34
C ALA A 69 -2.83 0.83 -0.81
N MET A 70 -3.09 1.88 -1.60
CA MET A 70 -4.45 2.29 -1.93
C MET A 70 -4.72 2.18 -3.42
N LEU A 71 -5.71 1.36 -3.81
CA LEU A 71 -6.23 1.37 -5.18
C LEU A 71 -6.80 2.74 -5.50
N TRP A 72 -6.18 3.46 -6.44
CA TRP A 72 -6.47 4.87 -6.67
C TRP A 72 -6.95 5.17 -8.09
N ARG A 73 -7.70 6.27 -8.21
CA ARG A 73 -8.72 6.57 -9.24
C ARG A 73 -10.00 5.71 -9.18
N PRO A 74 -10.71 5.64 -8.03
CA PRO A 74 -12.06 5.09 -8.03
C PRO A 74 -12.99 5.81 -9.02
N PRO A 75 -13.94 5.12 -9.67
CA PRO A 75 -14.30 3.70 -9.47
C PRO A 75 -13.45 2.71 -10.29
N ARG A 76 -12.60 3.19 -11.20
CA ARG A 76 -11.75 2.37 -12.07
C ARG A 76 -10.28 2.61 -11.74
N PRO A 77 -9.79 2.06 -10.62
CA PRO A 77 -8.41 2.25 -10.24
C PRO A 77 -7.48 1.65 -11.28
N ASP A 78 -6.39 2.36 -11.55
CA ASP A 78 -5.35 1.96 -12.51
C ASP A 78 -3.94 2.04 -11.92
N HIS A 79 -3.83 2.39 -10.65
CA HIS A 79 -2.59 2.32 -9.89
C HIS A 79 -2.85 2.13 -8.40
N ILE A 80 -1.80 1.76 -7.68
CA ILE A 80 -1.74 1.71 -6.23
C ILE A 80 -0.92 2.89 -5.74
N LYS A 81 -1.47 3.76 -4.89
CA LYS A 81 -0.67 4.75 -4.15
C LYS A 81 -0.03 4.10 -2.93
N ILE A 82 1.27 4.27 -2.77
CA ILE A 82 2.02 3.80 -1.60
C ILE A 82 2.29 4.99 -0.69
N GLN A 83 1.87 4.88 0.57
CA GLN A 83 2.01 5.93 1.56
C GLN A 83 2.61 5.35 2.85
N LYS A 84 3.52 6.08 3.49
CA LYS A 84 4.05 5.70 4.81
C LYS A 84 3.24 6.38 5.91
N ILE A 85 2.81 5.61 6.91
CA ILE A 85 2.17 6.13 8.11
C ILE A 85 3.23 6.85 8.94
N THR A 86 2.98 8.11 9.25
CA THR A 86 3.89 8.99 9.98
C THR A 86 3.46 9.21 11.43
N ARG A 87 2.15 9.16 11.70
CA ARG A 87 1.58 9.28 13.04
C ARG A 87 0.20 8.64 13.09
N VAL A 88 -0.17 8.14 14.27
CA VAL A 88 -1.49 7.59 14.58
C VAL A 88 -1.98 8.24 15.86
N ASP A 89 -3.06 8.99 15.77
CA ASP A 89 -3.72 9.67 16.89
C ASP A 89 -4.97 8.88 17.30
N GLU A 90 -5.23 8.76 18.60
CA GLU A 90 -6.45 8.13 19.11
C GLU A 90 -7.65 9.06 18.88
N VAL A 91 -8.64 8.56 18.13
CA VAL A 91 -9.82 9.34 17.72
C VAL A 91 -11.06 8.47 17.76
N GLU A 92 -12.23 9.10 17.90
CA GLU A 92 -13.50 8.42 17.64
C GLU A 92 -13.60 8.03 16.15
N PRO A 93 -14.12 6.82 15.85
CA PRO A 93 -14.21 6.33 14.48
C PRO A 93 -15.18 7.17 13.66
N ASP A 94 -14.73 7.57 12.47
CA ASP A 94 -15.58 8.24 11.49
C ASP A 94 -16.53 7.26 10.79
N LYS A 95 -17.71 7.72 10.37
CA LYS A 95 -18.70 6.87 9.71
C LYS A 95 -18.26 6.33 8.34
N ILE A 96 -17.32 7.01 7.66
CA ILE A 96 -16.88 6.68 6.31
C ILE A 96 -15.48 6.08 6.35
N ILE A 97 -14.55 6.72 7.05
CA ILE A 97 -13.12 6.31 7.07
C ILE A 97 -12.71 5.58 8.36
N GLY A 98 -13.62 5.42 9.33
CA GLY A 98 -13.34 4.73 10.59
C GLY A 98 -12.20 5.38 11.37
N LEU A 99 -11.36 4.54 11.98
CA LEU A 99 -10.18 4.98 12.73
C LEU A 99 -9.08 5.60 11.85
N TRP A 100 -9.12 5.42 10.53
CA TRP A 100 -8.13 6.01 9.61
C TRP A 100 -8.16 7.54 9.57
N LYS A 101 -9.19 8.17 10.14
CA LYS A 101 -9.23 9.62 10.37
C LYS A 101 -8.05 10.11 11.25
N GLY A 102 -7.60 9.29 12.19
CA GLY A 102 -6.47 9.60 13.07
C GLY A 102 -5.10 9.33 12.46
N VAL A 103 -5.03 8.91 11.18
CA VAL A 103 -3.78 8.44 10.56
C VAL A 103 -3.19 9.52 9.65
N SER A 104 -2.03 10.03 10.06
CA SER A 104 -1.19 10.91 9.23
C SER A 104 -0.27 10.09 8.36
N LYS A 105 -0.16 10.45 7.08
CA LYS A 105 0.59 9.69 6.08
C LYS A 105 1.29 10.58 5.06
N ARG A 106 2.34 10.05 4.44
CA ARG A 106 3.10 10.72 3.39
C ARG A 106 3.19 9.82 2.17
N ASP A 107 2.88 10.38 1.00
CA ASP A 107 3.05 9.69 -0.28
C ASP A 107 4.54 9.38 -0.48
N ILE A 108 4.85 8.14 -0.85
CA ILE A 108 6.23 7.72 -1.12
C ILE A 108 6.40 7.19 -2.55
N ASP A 109 5.38 6.53 -3.12
CA ASP A 109 5.48 6.01 -4.48
C ASP A 109 4.11 5.63 -5.07
N THR A 110 4.10 5.13 -6.31
CA THR A 110 2.93 4.63 -7.02
C THR A 110 3.29 3.42 -7.90
N ILE A 111 2.42 2.40 -7.88
CA ILE A 111 2.54 1.19 -8.72
C ILE A 111 1.43 1.18 -9.76
N THR A 112 1.76 1.20 -11.05
CA THR A 112 0.78 1.06 -12.13
C THR A 112 0.18 -0.34 -12.16
N LEU A 113 -1.13 -0.45 -12.35
CA LEU A 113 -1.87 -1.71 -12.50
C LEU A 113 -2.17 -1.98 -13.98
N GLU A 114 -1.14 -2.31 -14.76
CA GLU A 114 -1.28 -2.72 -16.18
C GLU A 114 -2.20 -3.93 -16.36
#